data_AF-A0A382KQ41-F1
#
_entry.id   AF-A0A382KQ41-F1
#
_cell.length_a   1.000
_cell.length_b   1.000
_cell.length_c   1.000
_cell.angle_alpha   90.00
_cell.angle_beta   90.00
_cell.angle_gamma   90.00
#
_symmetry.space_group_name_H-M   'P 1'
#
loop_
_entity.id
_entity.type
_entity.pdbx_description
1 polymer ?
#
loop_
_entity_poly.entity_id
_entity_poly.type
_entity_poly.pdbx_seq_one_letter_code
_entity_poly.pdbx_strand_id
1 'polypeptide(L)'
;MIAAAIDKYVYVTVMQPFSPGIYLKYSELEQVERLDQIRHPIIRETLQVMNPDTAQIEITTLADIPSGTGLGSSGSFTTALLRALYAHQRRLVHPQELAEMACFIEIDRLGEPIGKQDQYIAAYGGITSFNFNPDDTVTAEPLSISAETLHDLEDNLLLFFTGLSRNASSILDDQNKRTQESDIDILNNLHVVKELGLRSQRALEDGDATLFGEIMHEHWEHKKQRSSGMSNPQIDEWYEFAVNNGAVGGKLVGAGGGGFLMFYARDRDQ
;
A
#
# COMPACT_ATOMS: atom_id res chain seq x y z
N MET A 1 13.29 2.49 0.09
CA MET A 1 12.17 1.75 -0.54
C MET A 1 11.54 2.66 -1.57
N ILE A 2 11.17 2.16 -2.74
CA ILE A 2 10.44 2.97 -3.73
C ILE A 2 8.98 2.54 -3.74
N ALA A 3 8.07 3.50 -3.80
CA ALA A 3 6.66 3.25 -4.05
C ALA A 3 6.12 4.27 -5.07
N ALA A 4 5.07 3.88 -5.79
CA ALA A 4 4.41 4.72 -6.79
C ALA A 4 2.90 4.74 -6.53
N ALA A 5 2.31 5.94 -6.51
CA ALA A 5 0.86 6.10 -6.57
C ALA A 5 0.39 5.94 -8.03
N ILE A 6 -0.76 5.31 -8.22
CA ILE A 6 -1.35 5.04 -9.55
C ILE A 6 -2.68 5.78 -9.72
N ASP A 7 -3.27 5.67 -10.91
CA ASP A 7 -4.55 6.29 -11.32
C ASP A 7 -5.80 5.58 -10.74
N LYS A 8 -5.70 5.09 -9.49
CA LYS A 8 -6.74 4.35 -8.80
C LYS A 8 -6.88 4.92 -7.39
N TYR A 9 -8.10 5.25 -7.00
CA TYR A 9 -8.32 6.14 -5.87
C TYR A 9 -9.31 5.56 -4.86
N VAL A 10 -9.17 6.06 -3.63
CA VAL A 10 -10.17 5.97 -2.57
C VAL A 10 -10.69 7.38 -2.31
N TYR A 11 -12.00 7.53 -2.36
CA TYR A 11 -12.70 8.79 -2.14
C TYR A 11 -13.45 8.71 -0.81
N VAL A 12 -13.30 9.74 0.01
CA VAL A 12 -14.04 9.89 1.27
C VAL A 12 -14.69 11.27 1.29
N THR A 13 -15.99 11.28 1.53
CA THR A 13 -16.76 12.51 1.75
C THR A 13 -17.22 12.54 3.19
N VAL A 14 -17.03 13.69 3.84
CA VAL A 14 -17.49 13.94 5.21
C VAL A 14 -18.40 15.15 5.20
N MET A 15 -19.59 15.01 5.77
CA MET A 15 -20.55 16.10 5.93
C MET A 15 -21.24 16.06 7.29
N GLN A 16 -21.89 17.16 7.64
CA GLN A 16 -22.79 17.21 8.79
C GLN A 16 -24.22 16.90 8.30
N PRO A 17 -24.84 15.78 8.72
CA PRO A 17 -26.21 15.46 8.36
C PRO A 17 -27.20 16.43 9.00
N PHE A 18 -28.43 16.52 8.48
CA PHE A 18 -29.47 17.40 9.06
C PHE A 18 -29.93 16.92 10.45
N SER A 19 -30.16 15.61 10.58
CA SER A 19 -30.52 14.99 11.86
C SER A 19 -29.27 14.59 12.65
N PRO A 20 -29.27 14.70 13.99
CA PRO A 20 -28.22 14.14 14.83
C PRO A 20 -28.03 12.64 14.58
N GLY A 21 -26.79 12.16 14.66
CA GLY A 21 -26.43 10.77 14.42
C GLY A 21 -25.14 10.61 13.63
N ILE A 22 -24.57 9.41 13.72
CA ILE A 22 -23.39 9.01 12.96
C ILE A 22 -23.86 8.06 11.85
N TYR A 23 -23.68 8.49 10.60
CA TYR A 23 -24.09 7.75 9.40
C TYR A 23 -22.86 7.38 8.59
N LEU A 24 -22.57 6.09 8.47
CA LEU A 24 -21.41 5.60 7.73
C LEU A 24 -21.89 4.79 6.53
N LYS A 25 -21.37 5.12 5.35
CA LYS A 25 -21.68 4.45 4.10
C LYS A 25 -20.37 4.00 3.46
N TYR A 26 -20.07 2.73 3.62
CA TYR A 26 -18.95 2.05 2.96
C TYR A 26 -19.50 0.82 2.23
N SER A 27 -18.80 -0.32 2.23
CA SER A 27 -19.38 -1.59 1.77
C SER A 27 -20.64 -2.02 2.54
N GLU A 28 -20.90 -1.41 3.71
CA GLU A 28 -22.16 -1.52 4.44
C GLU A 28 -22.71 -0.14 4.81
N LEU A 29 -23.95 -0.12 5.30
CA LEU A 29 -24.56 1.04 5.93
C LEU A 29 -24.53 0.85 7.45
N GLU A 30 -24.00 1.83 8.17
CA GLU A 30 -24.08 1.92 9.63
C GLU A 30 -24.78 3.21 10.04
N GLN A 31 -25.68 3.10 11.01
CA GLN A 31 -26.26 4.26 11.69
C GLN A 31 -26.19 4.00 13.19
N VAL A 32 -25.44 4.85 13.90
CA VAL A 32 -25.23 4.73 15.34
C VAL A 32 -25.31 6.08 16.04
N GLU A 33 -25.49 6.08 17.35
CA GLU A 33 -25.56 7.30 18.16
C GLU A 33 -24.22 7.63 18.83
N ARG A 34 -23.38 6.62 19.06
CA ARG A 34 -22.10 6.76 19.76
C ARG A 34 -20.94 6.16 18.98
N LEU A 35 -19.76 6.76 19.12
CA LEU A 35 -18.54 6.30 18.43
C LEU A 35 -18.16 4.85 18.76
N ASP A 36 -18.35 4.39 20.00
CA ASP A 36 -18.03 3.01 20.41
C ASP A 36 -18.94 1.94 19.81
N GLN A 37 -20.09 2.35 19.24
CA GLN A 37 -21.02 1.45 18.54
C GLN A 37 -20.63 1.23 17.07
N ILE A 38 -19.70 2.03 16.54
CA ILE A 38 -19.23 1.90 15.15
C ILE A 38 -18.54 0.55 14.99
N ARG A 39 -18.98 -0.24 14.01
CA ARG A 39 -18.42 -1.55 13.70
C ARG A 39 -17.13 -1.40 12.89
N HIS A 40 -17.09 -0.47 11.93
CA HIS A 40 -15.90 -0.26 11.11
C HIS A 40 -14.71 0.24 11.97
N PRO A 41 -13.63 -0.57 12.13
CA PRO A 41 -12.58 -0.29 13.10
C PRO A 41 -11.80 0.99 12.81
N ILE A 42 -11.36 1.20 11.56
CA ILE A 42 -10.61 2.40 11.18
C ILE A 42 -11.42 3.67 11.39
N ILE A 43 -12.70 3.70 10.97
CA ILE A 43 -13.56 4.87 11.17
C ILE A 43 -13.75 5.14 12.66
N ARG A 44 -14.03 4.10 13.46
CA ARG A 44 -14.19 4.22 14.91
C ARG A 44 -12.97 4.87 15.57
N GLU A 45 -11.79 4.28 15.38
CA GLU A 45 -10.56 4.76 16.01
C GLU A 45 -10.19 6.16 15.52
N THR A 46 -10.35 6.42 14.22
CA THR A 46 -10.07 7.74 13.64
C THR A 46 -10.96 8.82 14.27
N LEU A 47 -12.27 8.58 14.40
CA LEU A 47 -13.18 9.55 15.01
C LEU A 47 -12.92 9.72 16.50
N GLN A 48 -12.60 8.65 17.22
CA GLN A 48 -12.23 8.74 18.64
C GLN A 48 -10.98 9.61 18.86
N VAL A 49 -10.01 9.54 17.95
CA VAL A 49 -8.76 10.34 18.05
C VAL A 49 -8.97 11.78 17.58
N MET A 50 -9.63 11.98 16.44
CA MET A 50 -9.71 13.31 15.81
C MET A 50 -10.89 14.16 16.29
N ASN A 51 -11.98 13.52 16.73
CA ASN A 51 -13.22 14.20 17.05
C ASN A 51 -14.08 13.41 18.05
N PRO A 52 -13.58 13.16 19.28
CA PRO A 52 -14.21 12.27 20.27
C PRO A 52 -15.61 12.70 20.68
N ASP A 53 -15.91 14.01 20.60
CA ASP A 53 -17.21 14.57 20.98
C ASP A 53 -18.22 14.60 19.81
N THR A 54 -17.90 13.98 18.67
CA THR A 54 -18.79 13.93 17.51
C THR A 54 -20.06 13.14 17.82
N ALA A 55 -21.20 13.82 17.71
CA ALA A 55 -22.53 13.19 17.75
C ALA A 55 -23.32 13.34 16.43
N GLN A 56 -22.75 14.03 15.43
CA GLN A 56 -23.44 14.35 14.18
C GLN A 56 -22.45 14.39 13.01
N ILE A 57 -22.34 13.29 12.28
CA ILE A 57 -21.44 13.18 11.12
C ILE A 57 -21.94 12.14 10.13
N GLU A 58 -21.75 12.40 8.85
CA GLU A 58 -22.00 11.45 7.77
C GLU A 58 -20.73 11.27 6.95
N ILE A 59 -20.31 10.01 6.80
CA ILE A 59 -19.09 9.62 6.09
C ILE A 59 -19.49 8.66 4.98
N THR A 60 -19.16 8.98 3.74
CA THR A 60 -19.39 8.11 2.57
C THR A 60 -18.07 7.81 1.88
N THR A 61 -17.85 6.54 1.54
CA THR A 61 -16.62 6.09 0.89
C THR A 61 -16.89 5.37 -0.42
N LEU A 62 -16.02 5.60 -1.39
CA LEU A 62 -16.03 5.00 -2.73
C LEU A 62 -14.58 4.62 -3.07
N ALA A 63 -14.37 3.52 -3.77
CA ALA A 63 -13.02 3.10 -4.17
C ALA A 63 -13.07 2.44 -5.55
N ASP A 64 -12.03 2.70 -6.35
CA ASP A 64 -11.89 2.08 -7.69
C ASP A 64 -11.53 0.60 -7.60
N ILE A 65 -10.89 0.19 -6.49
CA ILE A 65 -10.37 -1.16 -6.27
C ILE A 65 -10.88 -1.69 -4.93
N PRO A 66 -11.36 -2.95 -4.88
CA PRO A 66 -11.77 -3.57 -3.62
C PRO A 66 -10.60 -3.73 -2.63
N SER A 67 -10.94 -3.98 -1.36
CA SER A 67 -9.97 -4.31 -0.33
C SER A 67 -9.29 -5.67 -0.57
N GLY A 68 -8.12 -5.86 0.03
CA GLY A 68 -7.38 -7.14 -0.04
C GLY A 68 -6.69 -7.42 -1.38
N THR A 69 -6.49 -6.40 -2.22
CA THR A 69 -5.88 -6.53 -3.55
C THR A 69 -4.36 -6.34 -3.56
N GLY A 70 -3.76 -5.97 -2.43
CA GLY A 70 -2.31 -5.76 -2.32
C GLY A 70 -1.82 -4.39 -2.81
N LEU A 71 -2.71 -3.48 -3.21
CA LEU A 71 -2.41 -2.12 -3.64
C LEU A 71 -2.54 -1.06 -2.53
N GLY A 72 -2.50 -1.46 -1.26
CA GLY A 72 -2.54 -0.53 -0.13
C GLY A 72 -3.90 0.16 0.11
N SER A 73 -5.01 -0.52 -0.21
CA SER A 73 -6.36 0.05 -0.08
C SER A 73 -6.70 0.50 1.36
N SER A 74 -6.26 -0.24 2.39
CA SER A 74 -6.49 0.14 3.80
C SER A 74 -5.75 1.43 4.17
N GLY A 75 -4.44 1.47 3.91
CA GLY A 75 -3.62 2.67 4.13
C GLY A 75 -4.13 3.88 3.37
N SER A 76 -4.55 3.68 2.11
CA SER A 76 -5.16 4.73 1.29
C SER A 76 -6.49 5.22 1.85
N PHE A 77 -7.34 4.31 2.34
CA PHE A 77 -8.61 4.64 2.99
C PHE A 77 -8.41 5.46 4.26
N THR A 78 -7.52 5.01 5.16
CA THR A 78 -7.21 5.72 6.41
C THR A 78 -6.70 7.12 6.11
N THR A 79 -5.78 7.24 5.15
CA THR A 79 -5.21 8.52 4.70
C THR A 79 -6.29 9.46 4.13
N ALA A 80 -7.16 8.94 3.26
CA ALA A 80 -8.26 9.72 2.68
C ALA A 80 -9.29 10.16 3.72
N LEU A 81 -9.62 9.28 4.67
CA LEU A 81 -10.52 9.59 5.79
C LEU A 81 -9.98 10.71 6.66
N LEU A 82 -8.71 10.61 7.09
CA LEU A 82 -8.04 11.65 7.86
C LEU A 82 -8.02 12.97 7.10
N ARG A 83 -7.65 12.95 5.82
CA ARG A 83 -7.63 14.15 4.97
C ARG A 83 -9.00 14.81 4.88
N ALA A 84 -10.06 14.02 4.71
CA ALA A 84 -11.44 14.51 4.66
C ALA A 84 -11.89 15.11 6.00
N LEU A 85 -11.50 14.51 7.13
CA LEU A 85 -11.78 15.03 8.48
C LEU A 85 -11.04 16.33 8.77
N TYR A 86 -9.75 16.42 8.42
CA TYR A 86 -8.98 17.68 8.50
C TYR A 86 -9.64 18.78 7.68
N ALA A 87 -10.04 18.48 6.43
CA ALA A 87 -10.74 19.42 5.57
C ALA A 87 -12.10 19.84 6.15
N HIS A 88 -12.86 18.90 6.70
CA HIS A 88 -14.15 19.16 7.36
C HIS A 88 -14.00 20.10 8.57
N GLN A 89 -12.92 19.91 9.35
CA GLN A 89 -12.55 20.78 10.47
C GLN A 89 -11.85 22.08 10.03
N ARG A 90 -11.70 22.33 8.72
CA ARG A 90 -11.01 23.50 8.13
C ARG A 90 -9.55 23.62 8.57
N ARG A 91 -8.89 22.48 8.79
CA ARG A 91 -7.49 22.39 9.17
C ARG A 91 -6.65 21.95 7.97
N LEU A 92 -5.50 22.58 7.82
CA LEU A 92 -4.46 22.09 6.91
C LEU A 92 -3.67 20.99 7.62
N VAL A 93 -3.20 20.01 6.84
CA VAL A 93 -2.35 18.92 7.32
C VAL A 93 -1.25 18.69 6.29
N HIS A 94 -0.01 18.57 6.78
CA HIS A 94 1.15 18.25 5.95
C HIS A 94 1.13 16.76 5.57
N PRO A 95 1.61 16.34 4.37
CA PRO A 95 1.65 14.93 3.98
C PRO A 95 2.33 14.01 5.01
N GLN A 96 3.42 14.47 5.63
CA GLN A 96 4.10 13.74 6.69
C GLN A 96 3.17 13.49 7.90
N GLU A 97 2.57 14.54 8.46
CA GLU A 97 1.66 14.45 9.61
C GLU A 97 0.45 13.57 9.29
N LEU A 98 -0.06 13.65 8.05
CA LEU A 98 -1.16 12.82 7.58
C LEU A 98 -0.78 11.34 7.56
N ALA A 99 0.39 10.99 7.02
CA ALA A 99 0.89 9.63 6.95
C ALA A 99 1.20 9.06 8.35
N GLU A 100 1.85 9.85 9.21
CA GLU A 100 2.14 9.47 10.60
C GLU A 100 0.86 9.20 11.39
N MET A 101 -0.16 10.06 11.24
CA MET A 101 -1.47 9.84 11.88
C MET A 101 -2.16 8.58 11.35
N ALA A 102 -2.09 8.31 10.04
CA ALA A 102 -2.64 7.10 9.46
C ALA A 102 -1.94 5.84 10.00
N CYS A 103 -0.61 5.88 10.13
CA CYS A 103 0.17 4.80 10.76
C CYS A 103 -0.23 4.62 12.23
N PHE A 104 -0.37 5.70 12.99
CA PHE A 104 -0.79 5.63 14.39
C PHE A 104 -2.17 4.95 14.56
N ILE A 105 -3.13 5.25 13.68
CA ILE A 105 -4.45 4.62 13.72
C ILE A 105 -4.37 3.11 13.40
N GLU A 106 -3.67 2.70 12.36
CA GLU A 106 -3.66 1.28 11.96
C GLU A 106 -2.69 0.44 12.80
N ILE A 107 -1.48 0.93 13.06
CA ILE A 107 -0.42 0.17 13.74
C ILE A 107 -0.61 0.24 15.26
N ASP A 108 -0.78 1.43 15.83
CA ASP A 108 -0.75 1.59 17.29
C ASP A 108 -2.13 1.43 17.95
N ARG A 109 -3.18 2.00 17.34
CA ARG A 109 -4.55 1.92 17.88
C ARG A 109 -5.23 0.59 17.57
N LEU A 110 -5.12 0.12 16.32
CA LEU A 110 -5.73 -1.13 15.89
C LEU A 110 -4.82 -2.35 16.09
N GLY A 111 -3.51 -2.16 16.23
CA GLY A 111 -2.57 -3.26 16.41
C GLY A 111 -2.36 -4.08 15.13
N GLU A 112 -2.61 -3.50 13.95
CA GLU A 112 -2.47 -4.21 12.68
C GLU A 112 -0.98 -4.46 12.37
N PRO A 113 -0.60 -5.68 11.99
CA PRO A 113 0.79 -6.07 11.75
C PRO A 113 1.26 -5.63 10.35
N ILE A 114 1.20 -4.32 10.07
CA ILE A 114 1.48 -3.74 8.75
C ILE A 114 2.68 -2.79 8.75
N GLY A 115 3.21 -2.51 7.56
CA GLY A 115 4.25 -1.50 7.36
C GLY A 115 3.70 -0.09 7.23
N LYS A 116 4.59 0.91 7.16
CA LYS A 116 4.25 2.34 7.00
C LYS A 116 4.06 2.78 5.53
N GLN A 117 4.48 1.96 4.57
CA GLN A 117 4.65 2.38 3.17
C GLN A 117 3.36 2.83 2.47
N ASP A 118 2.23 2.18 2.77
CA ASP A 118 0.95 2.40 2.07
C ASP A 118 0.36 3.77 2.44
N GLN A 119 0.41 4.12 3.73
CA GLN A 119 -0.04 5.42 4.25
C GLN A 119 0.84 6.56 3.71
N TYR A 120 2.16 6.34 3.65
CA TYR A 120 3.09 7.34 3.15
C TYR A 120 2.89 7.59 1.65
N ILE A 121 2.82 6.56 0.81
CA ILE A 121 2.60 6.78 -0.63
C ILE A 121 1.22 7.41 -0.92
N ALA A 122 0.19 7.07 -0.15
CA ALA A 122 -1.13 7.67 -0.27
C ALA A 122 -1.15 9.17 0.11
N ALA A 123 -0.31 9.59 1.07
CA ALA A 123 -0.23 10.98 1.51
C ALA A 123 0.63 11.86 0.58
N TYR A 124 1.73 11.31 0.06
CA TYR A 124 2.70 12.05 -0.77
C TYR A 124 2.38 12.00 -2.27
N GLY A 125 1.97 10.83 -2.78
CA GLY A 125 1.76 10.61 -4.21
C GLY A 125 3.07 10.49 -5.03
N GLY A 126 2.90 10.43 -6.36
CA GLY A 126 4.02 10.33 -7.32
C GLY A 126 4.81 9.02 -7.21
N ILE A 127 6.05 9.05 -7.69
CA ILE A 127 7.04 7.99 -7.44
C ILE A 127 8.02 8.54 -6.39
N THR A 128 8.05 7.90 -5.22
CA THR A 128 8.73 8.44 -4.04
C THR A 128 9.65 7.38 -3.44
N SER A 129 10.86 7.81 -3.07
CA SER A 129 11.79 7.02 -2.27
C SER A 129 11.58 7.34 -0.79
N PHE A 130 11.35 6.29 -0.01
CA PHE A 130 11.17 6.33 1.43
C PHE A 130 12.34 5.66 2.14
N ASN A 131 12.93 6.35 3.11
CA ASN A 131 13.87 5.77 4.05
C ASN A 131 13.24 5.68 5.44
N PHE A 132 13.04 4.46 5.93
CA PHE A 132 12.49 4.18 7.26
C PHE A 132 13.65 4.05 8.25
N ASN A 133 13.78 5.01 9.15
CA ASN A 133 14.91 5.11 10.07
C ASN A 133 14.69 4.30 11.35
N PRO A 134 15.77 3.89 12.06
CA PRO A 134 15.66 3.16 13.32
C PRO A 134 14.97 3.93 14.46
N ASP A 135 14.85 5.25 14.36
CA ASP A 135 14.17 6.13 15.32
C ASP A 135 12.70 6.37 14.96
N ASP A 136 12.13 5.50 14.12
CA ASP A 136 10.77 5.54 13.59
C ASP A 136 10.45 6.69 12.62
N THR A 137 11.36 7.62 12.40
CA THR A 137 11.19 8.69 11.42
C THR A 137 11.23 8.15 9.98
N VAL A 138 10.56 8.85 9.07
CA VAL A 138 10.55 8.49 7.65
C VAL A 138 10.94 9.70 6.83
N THR A 139 12.00 9.55 6.04
CA THR A 139 12.39 10.54 5.03
C THR A 139 11.72 10.17 3.71
N ALA A 140 11.05 11.13 3.08
CA ALA A 140 10.36 10.97 1.81
C ALA A 140 10.94 11.95 0.78
N GLU A 141 11.43 11.43 -0.34
CA GLU A 141 12.03 12.22 -1.41
C GLU A 141 11.44 11.78 -2.76
N PRO A 142 10.96 12.72 -3.60
CA PRO A 142 10.55 12.38 -4.96
C PRO A 142 11.71 11.70 -5.70
N LEU A 143 11.41 10.62 -6.41
CA LEU A 143 12.43 9.93 -7.19
C LEU A 143 12.93 10.83 -8.31
N SER A 144 14.25 10.93 -8.49
CA SER A 144 14.87 11.76 -9.53
C SER A 144 14.84 11.06 -10.89
N ILE A 145 13.64 10.69 -11.35
CA ILE A 145 13.40 9.99 -12.62
C ILE A 145 13.21 10.99 -13.77
N SER A 146 13.74 10.67 -14.94
CA SER A 146 13.52 11.47 -16.15
C SER A 146 12.09 11.29 -16.69
N ALA A 147 11.58 12.28 -17.44
CA ALA A 147 10.26 12.16 -18.06
C ALA A 147 10.21 11.02 -19.11
N GLU A 148 11.32 10.77 -19.82
CA GLU A 148 11.45 9.68 -20.78
C GLU A 148 11.32 8.33 -20.07
N THR A 149 12.07 8.12 -18.99
CA THR A 149 11.99 6.88 -18.19
C THR A 149 10.63 6.70 -17.53
N LEU A 150 9.96 7.79 -17.12
CA LEU A 150 8.60 7.72 -16.61
C LEU A 150 7.63 7.21 -17.69
N HIS A 151 7.72 7.72 -18.92
CA HIS A 151 6.91 7.20 -20.03
C HIS A 151 7.24 5.74 -20.35
N ASP A 152 8.52 5.35 -20.32
CA ASP A 152 8.91 3.95 -20.49
C ASP A 152 8.27 3.05 -19.44
N LEU A 153 8.21 3.49 -18.18
CA LEU A 153 7.50 2.75 -17.13
C LEU A 153 6.00 2.68 -17.41
N GLU A 154 5.36 3.78 -17.80
CA GLU A 154 3.93 3.83 -18.08
C GLU A 154 3.52 2.93 -19.26
N ASP A 155 4.35 2.90 -20.31
CA ASP A 155 4.09 2.11 -21.51
C ASP A 155 4.38 0.61 -21.33
N ASN A 156 5.28 0.24 -20.41
CA ASN A 156 5.78 -1.14 -20.28
C ASN A 156 5.42 -1.83 -18.96
N LEU A 157 4.89 -1.12 -17.96
CA LEU A 157 4.37 -1.73 -16.73
C LEU A 157 2.91 -2.15 -16.89
N LEU A 158 2.66 -3.43 -16.65
CA LEU A 158 1.35 -4.05 -16.80
C LEU A 158 0.88 -4.61 -15.46
N LEU A 159 -0.37 -4.33 -15.09
CA LEU A 159 -1.01 -4.80 -13.86
C LEU A 159 -2.17 -5.76 -14.19
N PHE A 160 -2.13 -6.94 -13.60
CA PHE A 160 -3.14 -7.99 -13.78
C PHE A 160 -3.75 -8.39 -12.46
N PHE A 161 -5.05 -8.18 -12.30
CA PHE A 161 -5.77 -8.65 -11.13
C PHE A 161 -5.96 -10.17 -11.22
N THR A 162 -5.45 -10.89 -10.24
CA THR A 162 -5.50 -12.37 -10.20
C THR A 162 -6.90 -12.91 -9.88
N GLY A 163 -7.83 -12.07 -9.42
CA GLY A 163 -9.12 -12.52 -8.88
C GLY A 163 -9.03 -13.14 -7.48
N LEU A 164 -7.81 -13.39 -6.99
CA LEU A 164 -7.54 -13.92 -5.66
C LEU A 164 -7.41 -12.76 -4.67
N SER A 165 -8.12 -12.84 -3.55
CA SER A 165 -7.95 -11.93 -2.42
C SER A 165 -7.58 -12.74 -1.19
N ARG A 166 -6.63 -12.24 -0.41
CA ARG A 166 -6.18 -12.89 0.83
C ARG A 166 -5.91 -11.85 1.90
N ASN A 167 -6.15 -12.25 3.16
CA ASN A 167 -5.76 -11.44 4.29
C ASN A 167 -4.23 -11.40 4.42
N ALA A 168 -3.66 -10.22 4.19
CA ALA A 168 -2.23 -9.94 4.27
C ALA A 168 -1.67 -10.16 5.69
N SER A 169 -2.49 -10.02 6.74
CA SER A 169 -2.04 -10.05 8.14
C SER A 169 -1.28 -11.33 8.46
N SER A 170 -1.81 -12.49 8.07
CA SER A 170 -1.18 -13.79 8.38
C SER A 170 0.23 -13.96 7.81
N ILE A 171 0.53 -13.38 6.63
CA ILE A 171 1.85 -13.46 6.01
C ILE A 171 2.81 -12.49 6.72
N LEU A 172 2.32 -11.29 7.07
CA LEU A 172 3.11 -10.26 7.74
C LEU A 172 3.40 -10.63 9.20
N ASP A 173 2.46 -11.28 9.88
CA ASP A 173 2.62 -11.82 11.24
C ASP A 173 3.73 -12.87 11.30
N ASP A 174 3.73 -13.82 10.37
CA ASP A 174 4.77 -14.84 10.25
C ASP A 174 6.15 -14.21 10.05
N GLN A 175 6.24 -13.23 9.13
CA GLN A 175 7.46 -12.49 8.87
C GLN A 175 7.95 -11.74 10.12
N ASN A 176 7.05 -11.04 10.82
CA ASN A 176 7.39 -10.26 12.01
C ASN A 176 7.89 -11.17 13.13
N LYS A 177 7.18 -12.28 13.38
CA LYS A 177 7.56 -13.26 14.41
C LYS A 177 8.95 -13.85 14.15
N ARG A 178 9.22 -14.33 12.94
CA ARG A 178 10.53 -14.92 12.59
C ARG A 178 11.67 -13.90 12.66
N THR A 179 11.39 -12.63 12.35
CA THR A 179 12.35 -11.54 12.51
C THR A 179 12.69 -11.29 13.99
N GLN A 180 11.68 -11.28 14.87
CA GLN A 180 11.87 -11.13 16.32
C GLN A 180 12.63 -12.31 16.93
N GLU A 181 12.44 -13.51 16.38
CA GLU A 181 13.17 -14.73 16.75
C GLU A 181 14.61 -14.76 16.20
N SER A 182 15.04 -13.72 15.47
CA SER A 182 16.38 -13.60 14.86
C SER A 182 16.71 -14.74 13.90
N ASP A 183 15.72 -15.21 13.15
CA ASP A 183 15.90 -16.17 12.05
C ASP A 183 16.88 -15.59 11.01
N ILE A 184 18.06 -16.21 10.90
CA ILE A 184 19.18 -15.74 10.08
C ILE A 184 18.78 -15.69 8.59
N ASP A 185 17.98 -16.65 8.12
CA ASP A 185 17.58 -16.73 6.72
C ASP A 185 16.61 -15.59 6.37
N ILE A 186 15.69 -15.27 7.28
CA ILE A 186 14.80 -14.11 7.13
C ILE A 186 15.60 -12.80 7.17
N LEU A 187 16.51 -12.62 8.12
CA LEU A 187 17.31 -11.40 8.22
C LEU A 187 18.16 -11.18 6.96
N ASN A 188 18.84 -12.21 6.48
CA ASN A 188 19.59 -12.14 5.23
C ASN A 188 18.69 -11.80 4.04
N ASN A 189 17.51 -12.41 3.96
CA ASN A 189 16.54 -12.09 2.92
C ASN A 189 16.10 -10.61 2.98
N LEU A 190 15.82 -10.08 4.17
CA LEU A 190 15.46 -8.66 4.35
C LEU A 190 16.58 -7.71 3.95
N HIS A 191 17.84 -8.06 4.25
CA HIS A 191 19.00 -7.28 3.80
C HIS A 191 19.13 -7.27 2.28
N VAL A 192 18.95 -8.41 1.61
CA VAL A 192 18.93 -8.50 0.13
C VAL A 192 17.83 -7.60 -0.43
N VAL A 193 16.64 -7.62 0.15
CA VAL A 193 15.49 -6.85 -0.34
C VAL A 193 15.69 -5.36 -0.19
N LYS A 194 16.35 -4.94 0.90
CA LYS A 194 16.78 -3.54 1.07
C LYS A 194 17.75 -3.15 -0.05
N GLU A 195 18.74 -3.98 -0.35
CA GLU A 195 19.72 -3.69 -1.41
C GLU A 195 19.06 -3.65 -2.80
N LEU A 196 18.14 -4.57 -3.10
CA LEU A 196 17.36 -4.54 -4.34
C LEU A 196 16.56 -3.24 -4.47
N GLY A 197 16.00 -2.72 -3.38
CA GLY A 197 15.32 -1.42 -3.39
C GLY A 197 16.26 -0.26 -3.75
N LEU A 198 17.51 -0.28 -3.28
CA LEU A 198 18.52 0.73 -3.63
C LEU A 198 18.99 0.57 -5.08
N ARG A 199 19.15 -0.66 -5.57
CA ARG A 199 19.47 -0.95 -6.98
C ARG A 199 18.36 -0.49 -7.91
N SER A 200 17.09 -0.76 -7.56
CA SER A 200 15.93 -0.25 -8.31
C SER A 200 15.93 1.27 -8.37
N GLN A 201 16.35 1.96 -7.31
CA GLN A 201 16.38 3.42 -7.27
C GLN A 201 17.37 3.94 -8.30
N ARG A 202 18.60 3.44 -8.24
CA ARG A 202 19.66 3.82 -9.19
C ARG A 202 19.27 3.50 -10.62
N ALA A 203 18.73 2.30 -10.89
CA ALA A 203 18.31 1.90 -12.23
C ALA A 203 17.30 2.88 -12.83
N LEU A 204 16.29 3.30 -12.05
CA LEU A 204 15.29 4.26 -12.52
C LEU A 204 15.86 5.69 -12.67
N GLU A 205 16.73 6.13 -11.76
CA GLU A 205 17.38 7.44 -11.83
C GLU A 205 18.38 7.55 -12.99
N ASP A 206 19.03 6.43 -13.34
CA ASP A 206 19.97 6.32 -14.47
C ASP A 206 19.25 6.09 -15.81
N GLY A 207 17.92 5.90 -15.80
CA GLY A 207 17.09 5.71 -16.99
C GLY A 207 17.02 4.28 -17.52
N ASP A 208 17.50 3.29 -16.77
CA ASP A 208 17.48 1.86 -17.14
C ASP A 208 16.24 1.14 -16.58
N ALA A 209 15.08 1.40 -17.20
CA ALA A 209 13.82 0.76 -16.83
C ALA A 209 13.82 -0.77 -17.10
N THR A 210 14.63 -1.25 -18.03
CA THR A 210 14.79 -2.70 -18.27
C THR A 210 15.47 -3.37 -17.08
N LEU A 211 16.57 -2.80 -16.58
CA LEU A 211 17.23 -3.29 -15.37
C LEU A 211 16.30 -3.23 -14.16
N PHE A 212 15.43 -2.22 -14.05
CA PHE A 212 14.39 -2.20 -13.02
C PHE A 212 13.46 -3.42 -13.11
N GLY A 213 13.04 -3.81 -14.32
CA GLY A 213 12.29 -5.05 -14.57
C GLY A 213 13.04 -6.30 -14.15
N GLU A 214 14.34 -6.41 -14.46
CA GLU A 214 15.19 -7.55 -14.05
C GLU A 214 15.34 -7.64 -12.52
N ILE A 215 15.55 -6.51 -11.85
CA ILE A 215 15.60 -6.42 -10.39
C ILE A 215 14.24 -6.82 -9.77
N MET A 216 13.13 -6.50 -10.44
CA MET A 216 11.79 -6.90 -9.99
C MET A 216 11.63 -8.42 -9.98
N HIS A 217 12.13 -9.11 -11.01
CA HIS A 217 12.20 -10.57 -11.06
C HIS A 217 13.05 -11.13 -9.92
N GLU A 218 14.27 -10.62 -9.74
CA GLU A 218 15.17 -11.03 -8.65
C GLU A 218 14.49 -10.87 -7.28
N HIS A 219 13.81 -9.74 -7.07
CA HIS A 219 13.03 -9.51 -5.86
C HIS A 219 11.88 -10.54 -5.69
N TRP A 220 11.17 -10.89 -6.77
CA TRP A 220 10.10 -11.87 -6.68
C TRP A 220 10.59 -13.25 -6.26
N GLU A 221 11.71 -13.71 -6.82
CA GLU A 221 12.31 -15.00 -6.43
C GLU A 221 12.70 -15.02 -4.96
N HIS A 222 13.33 -13.95 -4.45
CA HIS A 222 13.62 -13.82 -3.02
C HIS A 222 12.36 -13.72 -2.15
N LYS A 223 11.31 -13.05 -2.65
CA LYS A 223 10.05 -12.90 -1.94
C LYS A 223 9.33 -14.24 -1.78
N LYS A 224 9.29 -15.08 -2.83
CA LYS A 224 8.72 -16.44 -2.79
C LYS A 224 9.37 -17.31 -1.70
N GLN A 225 10.66 -17.13 -1.44
CA GLN A 225 11.39 -17.89 -0.42
C GLN A 225 11.05 -17.48 1.02
N ARG A 226 10.42 -16.32 1.26
CA ARG A 226 10.15 -15.83 2.63
C ARG A 226 9.09 -16.65 3.35
N SER A 227 8.03 -17.03 2.65
CA SER A 227 6.90 -17.75 3.22
C SER A 227 6.22 -18.61 2.16
N SER A 228 5.80 -19.81 2.54
CA SER A 228 5.06 -20.72 1.67
C SER A 228 3.71 -20.15 1.20
N GLY A 229 3.18 -19.14 1.89
CA GLY A 229 1.94 -18.45 1.51
C GLY A 229 2.10 -17.37 0.44
N MET A 230 3.34 -17.11 -0.02
CA MET A 230 3.65 -15.96 -0.88
C MET A 230 3.11 -16.10 -2.32
N SER A 231 3.13 -17.32 -2.85
CA SER A 231 2.63 -17.68 -4.18
C SER A 231 1.80 -18.96 -4.10
N ASN A 232 1.23 -19.38 -5.24
CA ASN A 232 0.54 -20.65 -5.40
C ASN A 232 0.70 -21.13 -6.86
N PRO A 233 0.36 -22.40 -7.17
CA PRO A 233 0.58 -22.96 -8.51
C PRO A 233 -0.04 -22.15 -9.65
N GLN A 234 -1.19 -21.51 -9.42
CA GLN A 234 -1.87 -20.70 -10.44
C GLN A 234 -1.14 -19.36 -10.67
N ILE A 235 -0.67 -18.71 -9.61
CA ILE A 235 0.15 -17.48 -9.70
C ILE A 235 1.48 -17.80 -10.38
N ASP A 236 2.11 -18.92 -10.03
CA ASP A 236 3.37 -19.35 -10.62
C ASP A 236 3.18 -19.67 -12.13
N GLU A 237 2.09 -20.34 -12.51
CA GLU A 237 1.74 -20.58 -13.92
C GLU A 237 1.59 -19.28 -14.72
N TRP A 238 0.84 -18.31 -14.20
CA TRP A 238 0.68 -17.01 -14.87
C TRP A 238 1.99 -16.22 -14.94
N TYR A 239 2.81 -16.29 -13.90
CA TYR A 239 4.12 -15.65 -13.88
C TYR A 239 5.05 -16.21 -14.94
N GLU A 240 5.18 -17.54 -14.99
CA GLU A 240 5.98 -18.22 -16.01
C GLU A 240 5.44 -17.96 -17.41
N PHE A 241 4.12 -17.94 -17.58
CA PHE A 241 3.50 -17.59 -18.87
C PHE A 241 3.93 -16.19 -19.32
N ALA A 242 3.86 -15.18 -18.46
CA ALA A 242 4.24 -13.81 -18.81
C ALA A 242 5.73 -13.70 -19.18
N VAL A 243 6.62 -14.31 -18.38
CA VAL A 243 8.07 -14.30 -18.65
C VAL A 243 8.40 -14.99 -19.97
N ASN A 244 7.76 -16.12 -20.26
CA ASN A 244 7.95 -16.84 -21.53
C ASN A 244 7.37 -16.11 -22.75
N ASN A 245 6.57 -15.06 -22.54
CA ASN A 245 5.93 -14.27 -23.59
C ASN A 245 6.34 -12.79 -23.53
N GLY A 246 7.57 -12.48 -23.10
CA GLY A 246 8.17 -11.16 -23.29
C GLY A 246 8.27 -10.26 -22.05
N ALA A 247 7.75 -10.69 -20.89
CA ALA A 247 8.02 -9.98 -19.65
C ALA A 247 9.49 -10.17 -19.23
N VAL A 248 10.19 -9.05 -19.01
CA VAL A 248 11.57 -9.03 -18.48
C VAL A 248 11.59 -9.51 -17.03
N GLY A 249 10.56 -9.14 -16.29
CA GLY A 249 10.38 -9.52 -14.90
C GLY A 249 9.05 -9.06 -14.35
N GLY A 250 8.73 -9.51 -13.15
CA GLY A 250 7.51 -9.11 -12.49
C GLY A 250 7.51 -9.51 -11.04
N LYS A 251 6.38 -9.26 -10.36
CA LYS A 251 6.14 -9.72 -9.00
C LYS A 251 4.66 -9.64 -8.63
N LEU A 252 4.28 -10.36 -7.59
CA LEU A 252 3.05 -10.05 -6.88
C LEU A 252 3.23 -8.78 -6.03
N VAL A 253 2.31 -7.83 -6.17
CA VAL A 253 2.27 -6.58 -5.41
C VAL A 253 1.66 -6.83 -4.02
N GLY A 254 2.09 -6.07 -3.01
CA GLY A 254 1.61 -6.23 -1.63
C GLY A 254 2.24 -7.41 -0.88
N ALA A 255 1.51 -7.96 0.09
CA ALA A 255 2.04 -8.94 1.05
C ALA A 255 2.25 -10.37 0.50
N GLY A 256 1.55 -10.78 -0.56
CA GLY A 256 1.62 -12.15 -1.10
C GLY A 256 0.27 -12.88 -1.15
N GLY A 257 0.22 -14.01 -1.84
CA GLY A 257 -0.88 -14.97 -1.82
C GLY A 257 -2.15 -14.59 -2.60
N GLY A 258 -2.17 -13.44 -3.27
CA GLY A 258 -3.26 -12.94 -4.13
C GLY A 258 -3.04 -11.48 -4.52
N GLY A 259 -4.03 -10.87 -5.16
CA GLY A 259 -3.99 -9.46 -5.54
C GLY A 259 -3.57 -9.22 -6.98
N PHE A 260 -2.62 -8.32 -7.19
CA PHE A 260 -2.14 -7.95 -8.51
C PHE A 260 -0.76 -8.55 -8.82
N LEU A 261 -0.63 -9.12 -10.01
CA LEU A 261 0.66 -9.33 -10.65
C LEU A 261 1.05 -8.07 -11.42
N MET A 262 2.30 -7.65 -11.25
CA MET A 262 2.91 -6.55 -11.98
C MET A 262 4.04 -7.09 -12.82
N PHE A 263 4.09 -6.75 -14.11
CA PHE A 263 5.16 -7.12 -15.02
C PHE A 263 5.73 -5.90 -15.72
N TYR A 264 7.01 -5.97 -16.05
CA TYR A 264 7.67 -5.05 -16.96
C TYR A 264 7.99 -5.79 -18.26
N ALA A 265 7.49 -5.31 -19.40
CA ALA A 265 7.78 -5.85 -20.72
C ALA A 265 8.90 -5.05 -21.41
N ARG A 266 9.70 -5.69 -22.28
CA ARG A 266 10.79 -4.98 -22.99
C ARG A 266 10.28 -4.13 -24.16
N ASP A 267 9.16 -4.55 -24.75
CA ASP A 267 8.55 -3.91 -25.92
C ASP A 267 7.03 -4.08 -25.80
N ARG A 268 6.29 -2.98 -25.92
CA ARG A 268 4.83 -2.96 -25.79
C ARG A 268 4.11 -3.69 -26.93
N ASP A 269 4.77 -3.82 -28.07
CA ASP A 269 4.20 -4.33 -29.32
C ASP A 269 4.54 -5.81 -29.62
N GLN A 270 5.29 -6.49 -28.74
CA GLN A 270 5.69 -7.90 -28.90
C GLN A 270 5.02 -8.84 -27.90
#